data_AF-A0A6V8N5T6-F1
#
_entry.id   AF-A0A6V8N5T6-F1
#
_cell.length_a   1.000
_cell.length_b   1.000
_cell.length_c   1.000
_cell.angle_alpha   90.00
_cell.angle_beta   90.00
_cell.angle_gamma   90.00
#
_symmetry.space_group_name_H-M   'P 1'
#
loop_
_entity.id
_entity.type
_entity.pdbx_description
1 polymer ?
#
loop_
_entity_poly.entity_id
_entity_poly.type
_entity_poly.pdbx_seq_one_letter_code
_entity_poly.pdbx_strand_id
1 'polypeptide(L)'
;MHLTADDDVLLNRCRGFIEAELEQIITEYLAAQARFEEMADYLKDDAVLRRLRSAERRYVLGLFCGHTGHSYVTNRLRIGLVHRRVGIAPQLYLAAVKTLKDIIYRVFERHIADHERLDRTARALEKLIYFDITLVFDSYLRSLLGEIEQARTSAESYALSLELQVAERTEQLEEKVIQLERALAAVKRLEGVIPICGVCKKIRNDKESWQQLEQYISEHSQALFSHGLCPECYQRQMRALEGLSEDDEESKT
;
A
#
# COMPACT_ATOMS: atom_id res chain seq x y z
N MET A 1 -19.51 9.87 -36.15
CA MET A 1 -19.18 8.77 -37.09
C MET A 1 -19.92 7.53 -36.61
N HIS A 2 -21.10 7.25 -37.17
CA HIS A 2 -21.95 6.13 -36.73
C HIS A 2 -21.85 4.99 -37.73
N LEU A 3 -21.64 3.77 -37.22
CA LEU A 3 -21.73 2.53 -37.99
C LEU A 3 -23.21 2.21 -38.24
N THR A 4 -23.57 1.90 -39.48
CA THR A 4 -24.96 1.62 -39.88
C THR A 4 -25.11 0.21 -40.43
N ALA A 5 -26.36 -0.26 -40.56
CA ALA A 5 -26.65 -1.53 -41.23
C ALA A 5 -26.17 -1.57 -42.70
N ASP A 6 -26.14 -0.42 -43.38
CA ASP A 6 -25.58 -0.33 -44.73
C ASP A 6 -24.07 -0.57 -44.75
N ASP A 7 -23.35 -0.12 -43.72
CA ASP A 7 -21.92 -0.39 -43.58
C ASP A 7 -21.67 -1.91 -43.42
N ASP A 8 -22.50 -2.60 -42.63
CA ASP A 8 -22.45 -4.07 -42.46
C ASP A 8 -22.68 -4.81 -43.79
N VAL A 9 -23.66 -4.36 -44.58
CA VAL A 9 -23.95 -4.95 -45.90
C VAL A 9 -22.78 -4.73 -46.87
N LEU A 10 -22.19 -3.53 -46.90
CA LEU A 10 -21.04 -3.22 -47.76
C LEU A 10 -19.84 -4.13 -47.42
N LEU A 11 -19.56 -4.32 -46.14
CA LEU A 11 -18.48 -5.19 -45.68
C LEU A 11 -18.79 -6.65 -45.96
N ASN A 12 -20.00 -7.14 -45.67
CA ASN A 12 -20.36 -8.53 -45.93
C ASN A 12 -20.21 -8.93 -47.41
N ARG A 13 -20.53 -8.02 -48.34
CA ARG A 13 -20.31 -8.25 -49.79
C ARG A 13 -18.84 -8.46 -50.16
N CYS A 14 -17.91 -7.97 -49.35
CA CYS A 14 -16.48 -8.14 -49.56
C CYS A 14 -15.94 -9.48 -49.05
N ARG A 15 -16.74 -10.21 -48.26
CA ARG A 15 -16.30 -11.43 -47.57
C ARG A 15 -15.69 -12.47 -48.50
N GLY A 16 -16.28 -12.71 -49.66
CA GLY A 16 -15.83 -13.76 -50.59
C GLY A 16 -14.38 -13.58 -51.07
N PHE A 17 -14.02 -12.36 -51.51
CA PHE A 17 -12.64 -12.11 -51.95
C PHE A 17 -11.68 -11.91 -50.77
N ILE A 18 -12.16 -11.45 -49.60
CA ILE A 18 -11.35 -11.41 -48.38
C ILE A 18 -10.99 -12.83 -47.93
N GLU A 19 -11.92 -13.78 -48.00
CA GLU A 19 -11.66 -15.19 -47.71
C GLU A 19 -10.63 -15.78 -48.68
N ALA A 20 -10.71 -15.43 -49.96
CA ALA A 20 -9.75 -15.85 -50.98
C ALA A 20 -8.33 -15.31 -50.75
N GLU A 21 -8.19 -14.08 -50.27
CA GLU A 21 -6.89 -13.45 -49.99
C GLU A 21 -6.42 -13.59 -48.52
N LEU A 22 -7.17 -14.30 -47.68
CA LEU A 22 -6.95 -14.31 -46.23
C LEU A 22 -5.53 -14.76 -45.85
N GLU A 23 -4.98 -15.79 -46.51
CA GLU A 23 -3.61 -16.25 -46.20
C GLU A 23 -2.56 -15.19 -46.50
N GLN A 24 -2.72 -14.44 -47.59
CA GLN A 24 -1.82 -13.37 -47.95
C GLN A 24 -1.93 -12.21 -46.95
N ILE A 25 -3.15 -11.79 -46.62
CA ILE A 25 -3.41 -10.75 -45.61
C ILE A 25 -2.69 -11.06 -44.29
N ILE A 26 -2.86 -12.30 -43.80
CA ILE A 26 -2.29 -12.72 -42.52
C ILE A 26 -0.77 -12.84 -42.59
N THR A 27 -0.23 -13.31 -43.71
CA THR A 27 1.22 -13.42 -43.92
C THR A 27 1.87 -12.03 -43.96
N GLU A 28 1.31 -11.08 -44.72
CA GLU A 28 1.77 -9.70 -44.77
C GLU A 28 1.68 -9.03 -43.39
N TYR A 29 0.58 -9.24 -42.67
CA TYR A 29 0.37 -8.67 -41.34
C TYR A 29 1.39 -9.18 -40.33
N LEU A 30 1.58 -10.50 -40.23
CA LEU A 30 2.56 -11.09 -39.31
C LEU A 30 4.00 -10.68 -39.64
N ALA A 31 4.35 -10.60 -40.92
CA ALA A 31 5.65 -10.10 -41.36
C ALA A 31 5.87 -8.64 -40.95
N ALA A 32 4.82 -7.81 -41.01
CA ALA A 32 4.88 -6.43 -40.53
C ALA A 32 5.02 -6.36 -39.00
N GLN A 33 4.32 -7.22 -38.25
CA GLN A 33 4.41 -7.27 -36.79
C GLN A 33 5.78 -7.73 -36.30
N ALA A 34 6.45 -8.64 -37.02
CA ALA A 34 7.79 -9.11 -36.69
C ALA A 34 8.88 -8.01 -36.73
N ARG A 35 8.58 -6.82 -37.26
CA ARG A 35 9.49 -5.67 -37.28
C ARG A 35 9.51 -4.89 -35.96
N PHE A 36 8.53 -5.11 -35.08
CA PHE A 36 8.52 -4.52 -33.76
C PHE A 36 9.30 -5.42 -32.80
N GLU A 37 10.32 -4.86 -32.14
CA GLU A 37 11.21 -5.59 -31.23
C GLU A 37 10.43 -6.31 -30.12
N GLU A 38 9.42 -5.64 -29.56
CA GLU A 38 8.56 -6.18 -28.50
C GLU A 38 7.70 -7.37 -28.96
N MET A 39 7.46 -7.51 -30.26
CA MET A 39 6.68 -8.60 -30.85
C MET A 39 7.55 -9.74 -31.38
N ALA A 40 8.82 -9.46 -31.69
CA ALA A 40 9.73 -10.42 -32.30
C ALA A 40 9.96 -11.66 -31.42
N ASP A 41 10.01 -11.49 -30.10
CA ASP A 41 10.23 -12.61 -29.16
C ASP A 41 9.02 -13.54 -29.06
N TYR A 42 7.80 -13.01 -29.08
CA TYR A 42 6.58 -13.82 -29.08
C TYR A 42 6.39 -14.63 -30.37
N LEU A 43 6.93 -14.12 -31.49
CA LEU A 43 6.77 -14.73 -32.82
C LEU A 43 7.80 -15.84 -33.11
N LYS A 44 8.79 -16.06 -32.22
CA LYS A 44 9.79 -17.13 -32.36
C LYS A 44 9.26 -18.53 -31.97
N ASP A 45 8.20 -18.61 -31.18
CA ASP A 45 7.59 -19.88 -30.77
C ASP A 45 6.53 -20.34 -31.79
N ASP A 46 6.78 -21.47 -32.45
CA ASP A 46 5.88 -22.05 -33.47
C ASP A 46 4.47 -22.35 -32.95
N ALA A 47 4.34 -22.77 -31.68
CA ALA A 47 3.04 -23.05 -31.07
C ALA A 47 2.27 -21.76 -30.76
N VAL A 48 2.97 -20.68 -30.40
CA VAL A 48 2.37 -19.35 -30.24
C VAL A 48 2.00 -18.77 -31.60
N LEU A 49 2.88 -18.86 -32.59
CA LEU A 49 2.67 -18.36 -33.94
C LEU A 49 1.45 -19.02 -34.61
N ARG A 50 1.28 -20.35 -34.47
CA ARG A 50 0.08 -21.05 -34.98
C ARG A 50 -1.21 -20.55 -34.33
N ARG A 51 -1.19 -20.34 -33.01
CA ARG A 51 -2.35 -19.83 -32.26
C ARG A 51 -2.68 -18.39 -32.68
N LEU A 52 -1.66 -17.53 -32.80
CA LEU A 52 -1.80 -16.16 -33.25
C LEU A 52 -2.38 -16.11 -34.67
N ARG A 53 -1.83 -16.89 -35.60
CA ARG A 53 -2.34 -17.00 -36.97
C ARG A 53 -3.82 -17.39 -36.99
N SER A 54 -4.22 -18.38 -36.19
CA SER A 54 -5.63 -18.77 -36.09
C SER A 54 -6.51 -17.66 -35.48
N ALA A 55 -6.01 -16.90 -34.51
CA ALA A 55 -6.74 -15.80 -33.90
C ALA A 55 -6.92 -14.64 -34.89
N GLU A 56 -5.86 -14.26 -35.60
CA GLU A 56 -5.87 -13.19 -36.61
C GLU A 56 -6.81 -13.53 -37.76
N ARG A 57 -6.81 -14.78 -38.26
CA ARG A 57 -7.78 -15.23 -39.27
C ARG A 57 -9.22 -15.01 -38.83
N ARG A 58 -9.52 -15.34 -37.57
CA ARG A 58 -10.86 -15.17 -37.00
C ARG A 58 -11.20 -13.70 -36.80
N TYR A 59 -10.22 -12.88 -36.43
CA TYR A 59 -10.40 -11.43 -36.30
C TYR A 59 -10.78 -10.81 -37.65
N VAL A 60 -9.97 -11.05 -38.69
CA VAL A 60 -10.15 -10.52 -40.05
C VAL A 60 -11.49 -10.97 -40.63
N LEU A 61 -11.81 -12.27 -40.61
CA LEU A 61 -13.11 -12.76 -41.11
C LEU A 61 -14.30 -12.23 -40.30
N GLY A 62 -14.08 -11.90 -39.04
CA GLY A 62 -15.06 -11.24 -38.18
C GLY A 62 -15.43 -9.84 -38.68
N LEU A 63 -14.49 -9.08 -39.24
CA LEU A 63 -14.76 -7.74 -39.79
C LEU A 63 -15.77 -7.77 -40.95
N PHE A 64 -15.92 -8.93 -41.59
CA PHE A 64 -16.79 -9.14 -42.75
C PHE A 64 -17.92 -10.14 -42.44
N CYS A 65 -18.33 -10.28 -41.17
CA CYS A 65 -19.46 -11.15 -40.80
C CYS A 65 -20.83 -10.56 -41.15
N GLY A 66 -20.91 -9.23 -41.38
CA GLY A 66 -22.16 -8.56 -41.77
C GLY A 66 -23.13 -8.28 -40.63
N HIS A 67 -22.67 -8.35 -39.37
CA HIS A 67 -23.45 -7.91 -38.23
C HIS A 67 -22.55 -7.51 -37.04
N THR A 68 -22.71 -6.30 -36.50
CA THR A 68 -22.00 -5.86 -35.28
C THR A 68 -22.83 -5.97 -34.01
N GLY A 69 -23.52 -7.10 -33.83
CA GLY A 69 -24.35 -7.39 -32.65
C GLY A 69 -23.56 -7.75 -31.39
N HIS A 70 -24.28 -8.18 -30.34
CA HIS A 70 -23.69 -8.48 -29.03
C HIS A 70 -22.51 -9.47 -29.08
N SER A 71 -22.61 -10.56 -29.86
CA SER A 71 -21.55 -11.56 -29.94
C SER A 71 -20.23 -10.99 -30.49
N TYR A 72 -20.34 -10.08 -31.47
CA TYR A 72 -19.21 -9.34 -32.04
C TYR A 72 -18.57 -8.46 -30.96
N VAL A 73 -19.37 -7.65 -30.27
CA VAL A 73 -18.91 -6.74 -29.21
C VAL A 73 -18.21 -7.49 -28.08
N THR A 74 -18.80 -8.58 -27.57
CA THR A 74 -18.19 -9.40 -26.52
C THR A 74 -16.85 -9.97 -26.95
N ASN A 75 -16.74 -10.41 -28.21
CA ASN A 75 -15.48 -10.91 -28.74
C ASN A 75 -14.42 -9.80 -28.79
N ARG A 76 -14.77 -8.58 -29.24
CA ARG A 76 -13.83 -7.44 -29.28
C ARG A 76 -13.37 -6.98 -27.91
N LEU A 77 -14.27 -6.92 -26.92
CA LEU A 77 -13.91 -6.64 -25.53
C LEU A 77 -12.93 -7.68 -24.98
N ARG A 78 -13.15 -8.97 -25.28
CA ARG A 78 -12.25 -10.05 -24.87
C ARG A 78 -10.87 -9.92 -25.51
N ILE A 79 -10.80 -9.52 -26.78
CA ILE A 79 -9.53 -9.25 -27.46
C ILE A 79 -8.76 -8.15 -26.71
N GLY A 80 -9.41 -7.05 -26.34
CA GLY A 80 -8.76 -5.98 -25.58
C GLY A 80 -8.25 -6.44 -24.21
N LEU A 81 -9.05 -7.22 -23.47
CA LEU A 81 -8.62 -7.81 -22.20
C LEU A 81 -7.40 -8.73 -22.34
N VAL A 82 -7.34 -9.51 -23.43
CA VAL A 82 -6.18 -10.39 -23.70
C VAL A 82 -4.93 -9.54 -23.95
N HIS A 83 -5.01 -8.52 -24.81
CA HIS A 83 -3.87 -7.65 -25.12
C HIS A 83 -3.40 -6.87 -23.89
N ARG A 84 -4.32 -6.37 -23.06
CA ARG A 84 -4.01 -5.75 -21.78
C ARG A 84 -3.27 -6.71 -20.86
N ARG A 85 -3.76 -7.95 -20.73
CA ARG A 85 -3.16 -8.99 -19.86
C ARG A 85 -1.75 -9.38 -20.29
N VAL A 86 -1.49 -9.48 -21.59
CA VAL A 86 -0.15 -9.81 -22.10
C VAL A 86 0.78 -8.61 -22.17
N GLY A 87 0.34 -7.42 -21.74
CA GLY A 87 1.18 -6.23 -21.63
C GLY A 87 1.37 -5.46 -22.94
N ILE A 88 0.56 -5.72 -23.97
CA ILE A 88 0.67 -4.99 -25.23
C ILE A 88 0.21 -3.55 -25.01
N ALA A 89 1.12 -2.60 -25.27
CA ALA A 89 0.83 -1.19 -25.18
C ALA A 89 -0.25 -0.77 -26.19
N PRO A 90 -1.21 0.12 -25.84
CA PRO A 90 -2.26 0.55 -26.74
C PRO A 90 -1.75 1.16 -28.06
N GLN A 91 -0.58 1.80 -28.04
CA GLN A 91 0.07 2.38 -29.21
C GLN A 91 0.48 1.31 -30.23
N LEU A 92 0.99 0.17 -29.76
CA LEU A 92 1.34 -0.97 -30.62
C LEU A 92 0.08 -1.60 -31.22
N TYR A 93 -0.99 -1.73 -30.45
CA TYR A 93 -2.27 -2.20 -30.95
C TYR A 93 -2.81 -1.29 -32.08
N LEU A 94 -2.76 0.03 -31.89
CA LEU A 94 -3.17 0.99 -32.92
C LEU A 94 -2.32 0.89 -34.19
N ALA A 95 -0.99 0.77 -34.04
CA ALA A 95 -0.07 0.59 -35.16
C ALA A 95 -0.38 -0.71 -35.94
N ALA A 96 -0.67 -1.80 -35.23
CA ALA A 96 -1.05 -3.07 -35.81
C ALA A 96 -2.37 -2.98 -36.58
N VAL A 97 -3.41 -2.40 -35.98
CA VAL A 97 -4.72 -2.22 -36.63
C VAL A 97 -4.62 -1.29 -37.85
N LYS A 98 -3.81 -0.22 -37.78
CA LYS A 98 -3.53 0.64 -38.94
C LYS A 98 -2.88 -0.14 -40.07
N THR A 99 -1.89 -0.96 -39.75
CA THR A 99 -1.19 -1.82 -40.73
C THR A 99 -2.17 -2.80 -41.39
N LEU A 100 -3.03 -3.44 -40.60
CA LEU A 100 -4.05 -4.34 -41.11
C LEU A 100 -5.07 -3.62 -42.01
N LYS A 101 -5.51 -2.41 -41.63
CA LYS A 101 -6.38 -1.57 -42.46
C LYS A 101 -5.76 -1.33 -43.84
N ASP A 102 -4.49 -0.97 -43.87
CA ASP A 102 -3.78 -0.65 -45.12
C ASP A 102 -3.61 -1.89 -46.01
N ILE A 103 -3.37 -3.07 -45.41
CA ILE A 103 -3.35 -4.35 -46.13
C ILE A 103 -4.72 -4.63 -46.74
N ILE A 104 -5.80 -4.54 -45.95
CA ILE A 104 -7.16 -4.78 -46.42
C ILE A 104 -7.57 -3.77 -47.51
N TYR A 105 -7.18 -2.50 -47.38
CA TYR A 105 -7.47 -1.48 -48.38
C TYR A 105 -6.87 -1.84 -49.75
N ARG A 106 -5.62 -2.34 -49.78
CA ARG A 106 -5.01 -2.83 -51.04
C ARG A 106 -5.78 -4.00 -51.65
N VAL A 107 -6.41 -4.86 -50.83
CA VAL A 107 -7.30 -5.91 -51.32
C VAL A 107 -8.55 -5.29 -51.96
N PHE A 108 -9.14 -4.27 -51.33
CA PHE A 108 -10.26 -3.55 -51.93
C PHE A 108 -9.91 -2.92 -53.27
N GLU A 109 -8.75 -2.27 -53.39
CA GLU A 109 -8.28 -1.68 -54.65
C GLU A 109 -8.16 -2.71 -55.78
N ARG A 110 -7.80 -3.96 -55.47
CA ARG A 110 -7.70 -5.05 -56.47
C ARG A 110 -9.07 -5.59 -56.92
N HIS A 111 -10.06 -5.60 -56.04
CA HIS A 111 -11.35 -6.29 -56.28
C HIS A 111 -12.53 -5.36 -56.54
N ILE A 112 -12.40 -4.06 -56.25
CA ILE A 112 -13.47 -3.07 -56.40
C ILE A 112 -13.05 -2.04 -57.45
N ALA A 113 -13.46 -2.26 -58.69
CA ALA A 113 -13.18 -1.35 -59.81
C ALA A 113 -13.94 -0.03 -59.72
N ASP A 114 -15.14 -0.02 -59.13
CA ASP A 114 -15.95 1.18 -58.96
C ASP A 114 -15.42 2.05 -57.80
N HIS A 115 -14.89 3.22 -58.14
CA HIS A 115 -14.29 4.16 -57.18
C HIS A 115 -15.28 4.66 -56.12
N GLU A 116 -16.56 4.86 -56.45
CA GLU A 116 -17.55 5.32 -55.48
C GLU A 116 -17.83 4.20 -54.46
N ARG A 117 -18.00 2.97 -54.96
CA ARG A 117 -18.16 1.79 -54.10
C ARG A 117 -16.91 1.54 -53.26
N LEU A 118 -15.71 1.71 -53.81
CA LEU A 118 -14.45 1.56 -53.09
C LEU A 118 -14.36 2.55 -51.92
N ASP A 119 -14.64 3.84 -52.15
CA ASP A 119 -14.65 4.87 -51.10
C ASP A 119 -15.67 4.53 -50.01
N ARG A 120 -16.89 4.15 -50.39
CA ARG A 120 -17.94 3.76 -49.43
C ARG A 120 -17.55 2.54 -48.60
N THR A 121 -17.00 1.50 -49.22
CA THR A 121 -16.53 0.30 -48.53
C THR A 121 -15.34 0.60 -47.61
N ALA A 122 -14.39 1.43 -48.05
CA ALA A 122 -13.25 1.84 -47.23
C ALA A 122 -13.69 2.65 -46.00
N ARG A 123 -14.65 3.57 -46.16
CA ARG A 123 -15.25 4.31 -45.05
C ARG A 123 -16.02 3.40 -44.08
N ALA A 124 -16.74 2.40 -44.59
CA ALA A 124 -17.41 1.40 -43.75
C ALA A 124 -16.39 0.61 -42.91
N LEU A 125 -15.29 0.16 -43.51
CA LEU A 125 -14.19 -0.51 -42.79
C LEU A 125 -13.58 0.41 -41.74
N GLU A 126 -13.34 1.68 -42.08
CA GLU A 126 -12.79 2.65 -41.15
C GLU A 126 -13.72 2.86 -39.94
N LYS A 127 -15.02 3.05 -40.17
CA LYS A 127 -16.02 3.11 -39.09
C LYS A 127 -15.96 1.89 -38.18
N LEU A 128 -15.91 0.69 -38.76
CA LEU A 128 -15.84 -0.55 -38.00
C LEU A 128 -14.54 -0.65 -37.18
N ILE A 129 -13.40 -0.27 -37.77
CA ILE A 129 -12.11 -0.27 -37.07
C ILE A 129 -12.10 0.71 -35.90
N TYR A 130 -12.63 1.92 -36.06
CA TYR A 130 -12.73 2.87 -34.95
C TYR A 130 -13.70 2.40 -33.86
N PHE A 131 -14.78 1.72 -34.25
CA PHE A 131 -15.67 1.06 -33.29
C PHE A 131 -14.94 -0.04 -32.49
N ASP A 132 -14.20 -0.93 -33.17
CA ASP A 132 -13.36 -1.96 -32.55
C ASP A 132 -12.32 -1.36 -31.60
N ILE A 133 -11.62 -0.31 -32.04
CA ILE A 133 -10.63 0.42 -31.23
C ILE A 133 -11.31 0.94 -29.97
N THR A 134 -12.49 1.55 -30.09
CA THR A 134 -13.24 2.07 -28.92
C THR A 134 -13.54 0.96 -27.91
N LEU A 135 -14.00 -0.21 -28.36
CA LEU A 135 -14.28 -1.35 -27.48
C LEU A 135 -13.01 -1.89 -26.82
N VAL A 136 -11.94 -2.04 -27.59
CA VAL A 136 -10.67 -2.52 -27.06
C VAL A 136 -10.13 -1.54 -26.02
N PHE A 137 -10.11 -0.25 -26.33
CA PHE A 137 -9.62 0.78 -25.40
C PHE A 137 -10.49 0.89 -24.14
N ASP A 138 -11.81 0.75 -24.24
CA ASP A 138 -12.70 0.67 -23.07
C ASP A 138 -12.28 -0.46 -22.12
N SER A 139 -11.84 -1.62 -22.65
CA SER A 139 -11.34 -2.71 -21.82
C SER A 139 -10.02 -2.37 -21.10
N TYR A 140 -9.11 -1.62 -21.74
CA TYR A 140 -7.88 -1.13 -21.11
C TYR A 140 -8.21 -0.12 -19.99
N LEU A 141 -9.11 0.82 -20.28
CA LEU A 141 -9.52 1.85 -19.32
C LEU A 141 -10.19 1.24 -18.08
N ARG A 142 -11.10 0.28 -18.26
CA ARG A 142 -11.75 -0.42 -17.14
C ARG A 142 -10.75 -1.17 -16.27
N SER A 143 -9.75 -1.82 -16.86
CA SER A 143 -8.69 -2.50 -16.09
C SER A 143 -7.92 -1.50 -15.24
N LEU A 144 -7.45 -0.40 -15.85
CA LEU A 144 -6.66 0.63 -15.16
C LEU A 144 -7.46 1.31 -14.03
N LEU A 145 -8.71 1.68 -14.30
CA LEU A 145 -9.59 2.27 -13.28
C LEU A 145 -9.89 1.29 -12.15
N GLY A 146 -10.08 0.00 -12.46
CA GLY A 146 -10.28 -1.05 -11.45
C GLY A 146 -9.05 -1.24 -10.56
N GLU A 147 -7.85 -1.24 -11.14
CA GLU A 147 -6.58 -1.31 -10.41
C GLU A 147 -6.41 -0.10 -9.45
N ILE A 148 -6.72 1.11 -9.93
CA ILE A 148 -6.67 2.34 -9.14
C ILE A 148 -7.67 2.29 -7.98
N GLU A 149 -8.91 1.91 -8.24
CA GLU A 149 -9.94 1.84 -7.20
C GLU A 149 -9.60 0.79 -6.15
N GLN A 150 -9.09 -0.37 -6.55
CA GLN A 150 -8.65 -1.41 -5.63
C GLN A 150 -7.48 -0.94 -4.75
N ALA A 151 -6.50 -0.24 -5.34
CA ALA A 151 -5.39 0.35 -4.60
C ALA A 151 -5.89 1.40 -3.60
N ARG A 152 -6.85 2.24 -3.99
CA ARG A 152 -7.49 3.25 -3.13
C ARG A 152 -8.17 2.61 -1.93
N THR A 153 -9.06 1.63 -2.15
CA THR A 153 -9.75 0.93 -1.06
C THR A 153 -8.78 0.24 -0.12
N SER A 154 -7.71 -0.36 -0.65
CA SER A 154 -6.69 -1.02 0.17
C SER A 154 -5.93 -0.02 1.04
N ALA A 155 -5.57 1.14 0.49
CA ALA A 155 -4.89 2.21 1.21
C ALA A 155 -5.79 2.81 2.31
N GLU A 156 -7.07 3.04 2.02
CA GLU A 156 -8.07 3.52 3.00
C GLU A 156 -8.23 2.53 4.16
N SER A 157 -8.37 1.22 3.87
CA SER A 157 -8.47 0.18 4.89
C SER A 157 -7.20 0.09 5.74
N TYR A 158 -6.03 0.25 5.11
CA TYR A 158 -4.75 0.21 5.83
C TYR A 158 -4.60 1.41 6.75
N ALA A 159 -4.92 2.63 6.27
CA ALA A 159 -4.89 3.85 7.08
C ALA A 159 -5.79 3.72 8.33
N LEU A 160 -7.02 3.23 8.16
CA LEU A 160 -7.94 3.00 9.29
C LEU A 160 -7.36 1.98 10.29
N SER A 161 -6.78 0.88 9.81
CA SER A 161 -6.15 -0.12 10.69
C SER A 161 -4.96 0.46 11.47
N LEU A 162 -4.21 1.36 10.85
CA LEU A 162 -3.06 2.01 11.45
C LEU A 162 -3.49 3.02 12.53
N GLU A 163 -4.55 3.79 12.29
CA GLU A 163 -5.12 4.70 13.30
C GLU A 163 -5.55 3.95 14.56
N LEU A 164 -6.22 2.79 14.41
CA LEU A 164 -6.61 1.94 15.53
C LEU A 164 -5.40 1.40 16.29
N GLN A 165 -4.37 0.92 15.57
CA GLN A 165 -3.14 0.44 16.21
C GLN A 165 -2.40 1.57 16.94
N VAL A 166 -2.33 2.77 16.36
CA VAL A 166 -1.71 3.92 17.03
C VAL A 166 -2.46 4.28 18.31
N ALA A 167 -3.79 4.28 18.28
CA ALA A 167 -4.60 4.53 19.47
C ALA A 167 -4.33 3.50 20.58
N GLU A 168 -4.38 2.20 20.24
CA GLU A 168 -4.11 1.11 21.19
C GLU A 168 -2.69 1.20 21.76
N ARG A 169 -1.69 1.43 20.90
CA ARG A 169 -0.29 1.54 21.34
C ARG A 169 -0.04 2.78 22.19
N THR A 170 -0.75 3.87 21.93
CA THR A 170 -0.67 5.09 22.73
C THR A 170 -1.23 4.82 24.14
N GLU A 171 -2.37 4.16 24.25
CA GLU A 171 -2.94 3.74 25.55
C GLU A 171 -1.99 2.80 26.31
N GLN A 172 -1.45 1.78 25.63
CA GLN A 172 -0.46 0.87 26.24
C GLN A 172 0.79 1.61 26.73
N LEU A 173 1.27 2.61 25.97
CA LEU A 173 2.41 3.43 26.38
C LEU A 173 2.08 4.26 27.62
N GLU A 174 0.90 4.89 27.67
CA GLU A 174 0.45 5.67 28.83
C GLU A 174 0.38 4.80 30.09
N GLU A 175 -0.19 3.59 30.00
CA GLU A 175 -0.22 2.63 31.11
C GLU A 175 1.19 2.25 31.57
N LYS A 176 2.10 2.00 30.63
CA LYS A 176 3.49 1.65 30.93
C LYS A 176 4.24 2.79 31.59
N VAL A 177 4.01 4.03 31.16
CA VAL A 177 4.56 5.23 31.82
C VAL A 177 4.11 5.27 33.28
N ILE A 178 2.81 5.13 33.55
CA ILE A 178 2.28 5.11 34.93
C ILE A 178 2.89 3.96 35.76
N GLN A 179 3.04 2.78 35.18
CA GLN A 179 3.67 1.64 35.86
C GLN A 179 5.14 1.92 36.23
N LEU A 180 5.90 2.49 35.30
CA LEU A 180 7.31 2.84 35.52
C LEU A 180 7.45 3.94 36.59
N GLU A 181 6.61 4.97 36.57
CA GLU A 181 6.60 6.02 37.59
C GLU A 181 6.33 5.45 38.98
N ARG A 182 5.37 4.53 39.11
CA ARG A 182 5.07 3.85 40.38
C ARG A 182 6.22 2.97 40.86
N ALA A 183 6.83 2.20 39.96
CA ALA A 183 7.98 1.36 40.28
C ALA A 183 9.19 2.20 40.73
N LEU A 184 9.46 3.31 40.03
CA LEU A 184 10.51 4.25 40.39
C LEU A 184 10.27 4.86 41.78
N ALA A 185 9.03 5.26 42.09
CA ALA A 185 8.66 5.77 43.41
C ALA A 185 8.79 4.70 44.52
N ALA A 186 8.57 3.42 44.20
CA ALA A 186 8.76 2.32 45.15
C ALA A 186 10.25 2.06 45.44
N VAL A 187 11.10 2.01 44.41
CA VAL A 187 12.56 1.84 44.57
C VAL A 187 13.14 2.98 45.41
N LYS A 188 12.78 4.23 45.12
CA LYS A 188 13.20 5.40 45.93
C LYS A 188 12.83 5.29 47.41
N ARG A 189 11.74 4.60 47.76
CA ARG A 189 11.34 4.35 49.17
C ARG A 189 12.14 3.21 49.82
N LEU A 190 12.54 2.21 49.03
CA LEU A 190 13.26 1.01 49.51
C LEU A 190 14.77 1.24 49.67
N GLU A 191 15.35 2.20 48.96
CA GLU A 191 16.76 2.60 49.11
C GLU A 191 17.05 3.40 50.41
N GLY A 192 16.05 3.61 51.27
CA GLY A 192 16.15 4.40 52.50
C GLY A 192 16.85 3.73 53.69
N VAL A 193 17.96 2.99 53.48
CA VAL A 193 18.80 2.55 54.60
C VAL A 193 19.69 3.71 55.02
N ILE A 194 19.33 4.36 56.12
CA ILE A 194 20.14 5.43 56.72
C ILE A 194 21.33 4.78 57.46
N PRO A 195 22.58 4.94 57.01
CA PRO A 195 23.75 4.36 57.65
C PRO A 195 24.05 5.10 58.96
N ILE A 196 23.66 4.49 60.08
CA ILE A 196 23.92 5.00 61.43
C ILE A 196 25.15 4.36 62.06
N CYS A 197 25.98 5.15 62.75
CA CYS A 197 27.09 4.63 63.54
C CYS A 197 26.53 3.84 64.73
N GLY A 198 26.91 2.57 64.87
CA GLY A 198 26.45 1.71 65.97
C GLY A 198 26.76 2.25 67.37
N VAL A 199 27.83 3.05 67.49
CA VAL A 199 28.34 3.60 68.75
C VAL A 199 27.76 4.97 69.06
N CYS A 200 28.00 5.96 68.20
CA CYS A 200 27.63 7.37 68.49
C CYS A 200 26.33 7.83 67.81
N LYS A 201 25.65 6.94 67.07
CA LYS A 201 24.36 7.17 66.37
C LYS A 201 24.35 8.30 65.32
N LYS A 202 25.51 8.87 64.98
CA LYS A 202 25.65 9.79 63.83
C LYS A 202 25.25 9.10 62.52
N ILE A 203 24.72 9.87 61.57
CA ILE A 203 24.38 9.41 60.23
C ILE A 203 25.53 9.72 59.28
N ARG A 204 25.89 8.76 58.41
CA ARG A 204 26.79 9.01 57.28
C ARG A 204 25.98 9.55 56.09
N ASN A 205 26.30 10.75 55.64
CA ASN A 205 25.62 11.40 54.52
C ASN A 205 26.21 10.96 53.16
N ASP A 206 25.65 11.50 52.06
CA ASP A 206 26.06 11.21 50.68
C ASP A 206 27.49 11.67 50.33
N LYS A 207 28.09 12.53 51.15
CA LYS A 207 29.49 13.00 51.02
C LYS A 207 30.45 12.16 51.86
N GLU A 208 30.00 11.01 52.34
CA GLU A 208 30.72 10.10 53.24
C GLU A 208 31.13 10.71 54.60
N SER A 209 30.56 11.86 54.98
CA SER A 209 30.85 12.49 56.27
C SER A 209 29.80 12.16 57.34
N TRP A 210 30.21 12.16 58.60
CA TRP A 210 29.35 11.80 59.74
C TRP A 210 28.77 13.04 60.41
N GLN A 211 27.44 13.17 60.41
CA GLN A 211 26.73 14.30 61.01
C GLN A 211 25.66 13.86 62.02
N GLN A 212 25.16 14.80 62.81
CA GLN A 212 24.10 14.52 63.78
C GLN A 212 22.77 14.18 63.09
N LEU A 213 21.96 13.38 63.77
CA LEU A 213 20.69 12.87 63.27
C LEU A 213 19.74 14.00 62.89
N GLU A 214 19.60 14.97 63.78
CA GLU A 214 18.72 16.13 63.67
C GLU A 214 19.10 16.96 62.45
N GLN A 215 20.40 17.22 62.29
CA GLN A 215 20.93 17.94 61.13
C GLN A 215 20.62 17.20 59.82
N TYR A 216 20.88 15.90 59.76
CA TYR A 216 20.61 15.09 58.57
C TYR A 216 19.11 15.08 58.21
N ILE A 217 18.23 14.90 59.20
CA ILE A 217 16.79 14.85 58.97
C ILE A 217 16.25 16.21 58.54
N SER A 218 16.70 17.33 59.12
CA SER A 218 16.28 18.67 58.68
C SER A 218 16.77 19.04 57.28
N GLU A 219 17.93 18.55 56.85
CA GLU A 219 18.43 18.77 55.48
C GLU A 219 17.68 17.95 54.43
N HIS A 220 17.14 16.78 54.79
CA HIS A 220 16.55 15.81 53.86
C HIS A 220 15.04 15.62 54.04
N SER A 221 14.38 16.40 54.90
CA SER A 221 12.93 16.36 55.13
C SER A 221 12.39 17.72 55.58
N GLN A 222 11.06 17.85 55.64
CA GLN A 222 10.40 19.06 56.15
C GLN A 222 10.26 19.07 57.69
N ALA A 223 10.98 18.20 58.41
CA ALA A 223 10.88 18.11 59.86
C ALA A 223 11.59 19.29 60.58
N LEU A 224 10.91 19.87 61.56
CA LEU A 224 11.41 20.93 62.43
C LEU A 224 11.63 20.36 63.84
N PHE A 225 12.79 20.60 64.44
CA PHE A 225 13.13 20.13 65.79
C PHE A 225 12.93 21.23 66.83
N SER A 226 12.25 20.90 67.93
CA SER A 226 12.21 21.72 69.14
C SER A 226 13.16 21.13 70.19
N HIS A 227 13.81 22.00 70.96
CA HIS A 227 14.70 21.59 72.04
C HIS A 227 13.93 21.65 73.37
N GLY A 228 13.30 20.53 73.74
CA GLY A 228 12.62 20.35 75.02
C GLY A 228 13.35 19.32 75.89
N LEU A 229 13.16 19.40 77.20
CA LEU A 229 13.59 18.35 78.13
C LEU A 229 12.43 17.35 78.31
N CYS A 230 12.71 16.06 78.18
CA CYS A 230 11.75 15.05 78.62
C CYS A 230 11.63 15.09 80.15
N PRO A 231 10.53 14.57 80.73
CA PRO A 231 10.32 14.59 82.19
C PRO A 231 11.48 14.00 83.00
N GLU A 232 12.11 12.92 82.51
CA GLU A 232 13.24 12.26 83.17
C GLU A 232 14.50 13.12 83.17
N CYS A 233 14.87 13.70 82.01
CA CYS A 233 16.03 14.57 81.90
C CYS A 233 15.83 15.88 82.69
N TYR A 234 14.60 16.40 82.72
CA TYR A 234 14.25 17.55 83.55
C TYR A 234 14.49 17.24 85.03
N GLN A 235 13.96 16.11 85.53
CA GLN A 235 14.17 15.69 86.91
C GLN A 235 15.65 15.49 87.24
N ARG A 236 16.43 14.89 86.34
CA ARG A 236 17.86 14.67 86.56
C ARG A 236 18.64 15.99 86.65
N GLN A 237 18.33 16.96 85.78
CA GLN A 237 18.91 18.30 85.82
C GLN A 237 18.54 19.03 87.12
N MET A 238 17.29 18.91 87.58
CA MET A 238 16.85 19.52 88.83
C MET A 238 17.57 18.93 90.04
N ARG A 239 17.72 17.59 90.10
CA ARG A 239 18.47 16.93 91.18
C ARG A 239 19.95 17.33 91.22
N ALA A 240 20.58 17.47 90.04
CA ALA A 240 21.98 17.88 89.94
C ALA A 240 22.21 19.35 90.37
N LEU A 241 21.23 20.24 90.15
CA LEU A 241 21.28 21.63 90.60
C LEU A 241 21.08 21.79 92.12
N GLU A 242 20.38 20.85 92.75
CA GLU A 242 20.15 20.81 94.20
C GLU A 242 21.32 20.22 94.99
N GLY A 243 22.42 19.79 94.34
CA GLY A 243 23.67 19.42 94.99
C GLY A 243 23.72 18.02 95.62
N LEU A 244 22.84 17.11 95.21
CA LEU A 244 22.87 15.71 95.64
C LEU A 244 23.81 14.92 94.70
N SER A 245 25.02 14.58 95.16
CA SER A 245 25.92 13.67 94.45
C SER A 245 25.38 12.23 94.48
N GLU A 246 25.55 11.48 93.39
CA GLU A 246 25.10 10.09 93.18
C GLU A 246 25.84 9.03 94.04
N ASP A 247 26.23 9.33 95.28
CA ASP A 247 26.90 8.37 96.18
C ASP A 247 25.98 7.78 97.28
N ASP A 248 24.68 8.09 97.28
CA ASP A 248 23.72 7.58 98.29
C ASP A 248 22.71 6.53 97.75
N GLU A 249 22.99 5.86 96.62
CA GLU A 249 22.16 4.73 96.10
C GLU A 249 22.88 3.36 96.13
N GLU A 250 23.90 3.18 96.96
CA GLU A 250 24.39 1.85 97.37
C GLU A 250 24.13 1.55 98.86
N SER A 251 22.94 1.90 99.36
CA SER A 251 22.37 1.15 100.49
C SER A 251 20.84 1.21 100.48
N LYS A 252 20.29 0.23 99.76
CA LYS A 252 18.90 -0.24 99.80
C LYS A 252 17.87 0.61 99.06
N THR A 253 17.15 -0.12 98.19
CA THR A 253 15.87 0.16 97.52
C THR A 253 15.97 0.80 96.15
#